data_AF-A0A7Y3DFW0-F1
#
_entry.id   AF-A0A7Y3DFW0-F1
#
_cell.length_a   1.000
_cell.length_b   1.000
_cell.length_c   1.000
_cell.angle_alpha   90.00
_cell.angle_beta   90.00
_cell.angle_gamma   90.00
#
_symmetry.space_group_name_H-M   'P 1'
#
loop_
_entity.id
_entity.type
_entity.pdbx_description
1 polymer ?
#
loop_
_entity_poly.entity_id
_entity_poly.type
_entity_poly.pdbx_seq_one_letter_code
_entity_poly.pdbx_strand_id
1 'polypeptide(L)'
;MAAGPAMNREAEDLTAALRDLPGVADAELASDTAEGVRVRLSAEADPTDVAAAVRDVLAHYGLKGRMAPPQARIEPAGPPPPPVEATILRGPGLLQTTLIPGMADEDADAEAAEAPDDDLEEHPAGAAAAPAPATAPEGIEQFIRAPEPVVRPEEPAEPAERPATPPGRGLLARVRVQEDRDGVAVTVDTDDGRTVTRRGRPSDAGVREAVVAAVGEMSGDQPPPVLLAVEEHELGDHNMVTVLLQRHDGSFHVGSALIGAEKAFALARAAWAALSQAR
;
A
#
# COMPACT_ATOMS: atom_id res chain seq x y z
N MET A 1 12.24 28.70 -8.85
CA MET A 1 11.20 29.33 -9.70
C MET A 1 10.15 29.85 -8.76
N ALA A 2 9.90 31.17 -8.73
CA ALA A 2 8.87 31.74 -7.86
C ALA A 2 7.50 31.35 -8.43
N ALA A 3 6.65 30.69 -7.63
CA ALA A 3 5.25 30.48 -7.98
C ALA A 3 4.65 31.86 -8.30
N GLY A 4 4.03 31.99 -9.47
CA GLY A 4 3.49 33.26 -9.92
C GLY A 4 2.38 33.75 -8.97
N PRO A 5 2.16 35.08 -8.86
CA PRO A 5 1.17 35.67 -7.97
C PRO A 5 -0.29 35.23 -8.24
N ALA A 6 -0.56 34.59 -9.39
CA ALA A 6 -1.86 34.02 -9.72
C ALA A 6 -2.14 32.70 -8.95
N MET A 7 -1.18 31.78 -8.87
CA MET A 7 -1.37 30.49 -8.17
C MET A 7 -1.58 30.68 -6.67
N ASN A 8 -0.93 31.68 -6.07
CA ASN A 8 -1.09 31.95 -4.64
C ASN A 8 -2.51 32.41 -4.31
N ARG A 9 -3.19 33.10 -5.25
CA ARG A 9 -4.56 33.57 -5.07
C ARG A 9 -5.58 32.43 -5.12
N GLU A 10 -5.42 31.52 -6.08
CA GLU A 10 -6.27 30.32 -6.19
C GLU A 10 -6.14 29.41 -4.97
N ALA A 11 -4.92 29.27 -4.42
CA ALA A 11 -4.66 28.53 -3.19
C ALA A 11 -5.34 29.16 -1.96
N GLU A 12 -5.30 30.49 -1.84
CA GLU A 12 -5.98 31.23 -0.77
C GLU A 12 -7.51 31.09 -0.88
N ASP A 13 -8.07 31.21 -2.08
CA ASP A 13 -9.50 31.07 -2.34
C ASP A 13 -10.01 29.64 -2.04
N LEU A 14 -9.24 28.61 -2.43
CA LEU A 14 -9.54 27.22 -2.09
C LEU A 14 -9.52 27.00 -0.57
N THR A 15 -8.49 27.50 0.11
CA THR A 15 -8.35 27.36 1.57
C THR A 15 -9.51 28.04 2.30
N ALA A 16 -9.94 29.21 1.83
CA ALA A 16 -11.11 29.90 2.36
C ALA A 16 -12.38 29.09 2.15
N ALA A 17 -12.61 28.55 0.94
CA ALA A 17 -13.78 27.73 0.63
C ALA A 17 -13.86 26.46 1.49
N LEU A 18 -12.72 25.84 1.79
CA LEU A 18 -12.66 24.67 2.67
C LEU A 18 -12.96 25.00 4.14
N ARG A 19 -12.51 26.17 4.63
CA ARG A 19 -12.83 26.63 5.99
C ARG A 19 -14.29 27.00 6.18
N ASP A 20 -14.98 27.40 5.12
CA ASP A 20 -16.41 27.73 5.15
C ASP A 20 -17.33 26.48 5.19
N LEU A 21 -16.77 25.28 5.03
CA LEU A 21 -17.55 24.05 5.10
C LEU A 21 -18.04 23.75 6.53
N PRO A 22 -19.32 23.38 6.70
CA PRO A 22 -19.85 23.02 8.01
C PRO A 22 -19.11 21.80 8.56
N GLY A 23 -18.61 21.92 9.79
CA GLY A 23 -17.84 20.86 10.43
C GLY A 23 -16.33 20.91 10.20
N VAL A 24 -15.82 21.85 9.40
CA VAL A 24 -14.38 22.11 9.28
C VAL A 24 -13.96 23.16 10.32
N ALA A 25 -12.99 22.80 11.16
CA ALA A 25 -12.41 23.69 12.17
C ALA A 25 -11.19 24.47 11.63
N ASP A 26 -10.45 23.89 10.68
CA ASP A 26 -9.34 24.54 9.99
C ASP A 26 -9.02 23.83 8.67
N ALA A 27 -8.45 24.55 7.72
CA ALA A 27 -7.93 24.00 6.48
C ALA A 27 -6.61 24.68 6.12
N GLU A 28 -5.65 23.90 5.66
CA GLU A 28 -4.33 24.37 5.24
C GLU A 28 -3.92 23.65 3.96
N LEU A 29 -3.53 24.43 2.95
CA LEU A 29 -2.90 23.90 1.75
C LEU A 29 -1.39 23.85 1.99
N ALA A 30 -0.78 22.68 1.82
CA ALA A 30 0.67 22.59 1.94
C ALA A 30 1.35 23.40 0.84
N SER A 31 2.46 24.06 1.16
CA SER A 31 3.21 24.89 0.21
C SER A 31 3.81 24.09 -0.95
N ASP A 32 3.94 22.77 -0.76
CA ASP A 32 4.27 21.82 -1.82
C ASP A 32 2.97 21.12 -2.25
N THR A 33 2.61 21.24 -3.53
CA THR A 33 1.43 20.59 -4.11
C THR A 33 1.45 19.06 -3.98
N ALA A 34 2.63 18.47 -3.75
CA ALA A 34 2.77 17.04 -3.46
C ALA A 34 2.32 16.63 -2.05
N GLU A 35 2.16 17.59 -1.14
CA GLU A 35 1.75 17.35 0.26
C GLU A 35 0.24 17.50 0.50
N GLY A 36 -0.52 17.95 -0.52
CA GLY A 36 -1.98 17.93 -0.53
C GLY A 36 -2.68 18.97 0.37
N VAL A 37 -3.99 18.76 0.57
CA VAL A 37 -4.87 19.59 1.40
C VAL A 37 -5.05 18.94 2.76
N ARG A 38 -4.91 19.73 3.83
CA ARG A 38 -5.12 19.29 5.21
C ARG A 38 -6.39 19.94 5.76
N VAL A 39 -7.30 19.13 6.31
CA VAL A 39 -8.57 19.60 6.88
C VAL A 39 -8.70 19.06 8.30
N ARG A 40 -8.87 19.95 9.27
CA ARG A 40 -9.16 19.61 10.65
C ARG A 40 -10.67 19.69 10.87
N LEU A 41 -11.26 18.62 11.38
CA LEU A 41 -12.70 18.55 11.66
C LEU A 41 -13.03 19.13 13.05
N SER A 42 -14.22 19.69 13.18
CA SER A 42 -14.85 20.01 14.46
C SER A 42 -15.26 18.72 15.18
N ALA A 43 -15.24 18.72 16.51
CA ALA A 43 -15.48 17.52 17.32
C ALA A 43 -16.87 16.87 17.12
N GLU A 44 -17.87 17.64 16.67
CA GLU A 44 -19.24 17.18 16.45
C GLU A 44 -19.55 16.90 14.97
N ALA A 45 -18.58 17.09 14.08
CA ALA A 45 -18.79 16.93 12.64
C ALA A 45 -18.87 15.46 12.22
N ASP A 46 -19.80 15.11 11.33
CA ASP A 46 -19.80 13.80 10.68
C ASP A 46 -18.69 13.77 9.63
N PRO A 47 -17.68 12.89 9.77
CA PRO A 47 -16.55 12.82 8.84
C PRO A 47 -16.99 12.45 7.41
N THR A 48 -18.08 11.70 7.25
CA THR A 48 -18.60 11.26 5.95
C THR A 48 -19.16 12.44 5.17
N ASP A 49 -19.96 13.27 5.85
CA ASP A 49 -20.58 14.46 5.27
C ASP A 49 -19.51 15.51 4.95
N VAL A 50 -18.54 15.72 5.85
CA VAL A 50 -17.45 16.67 5.59
C VAL A 50 -16.56 16.18 4.44
N ALA A 51 -16.24 14.89 4.37
CA ALA A 51 -15.47 14.34 3.25
C ALA A 51 -16.19 14.52 1.91
N ALA A 52 -17.51 14.35 1.88
CA ALA A 52 -18.31 14.62 0.68
C ALA A 52 -18.28 16.10 0.29
N ALA A 53 -18.43 17.01 1.25
CA ALA A 53 -18.40 18.45 1.00
C ALA A 53 -17.01 18.96 0.56
N VAL A 54 -15.94 18.47 1.20
CA VAL A 54 -14.55 18.77 0.80
C VAL A 54 -14.30 18.32 -0.63
N ARG A 55 -14.77 17.12 -0.99
CA ARG A 55 -14.69 16.61 -2.36
C ARG A 55 -15.42 17.52 -3.35
N ASP A 56 -16.61 18.01 -3.03
CA ASP A 56 -17.37 18.93 -3.90
C ASP A 56 -16.65 20.26 -4.10
N VAL A 57 -16.01 20.80 -3.05
CA VAL A 57 -15.20 22.02 -3.14
C VAL A 57 -13.97 21.78 -4.03
N LEU A 58 -13.19 20.74 -3.77
CA LEU A 58 -12.02 20.41 -4.61
C LEU A 58 -12.43 20.21 -6.07
N ALA A 59 -13.59 19.57 -6.28
CA ALA A 59 -14.20 19.40 -7.57
C ALA A 59 -14.51 20.72 -8.29
N HIS A 60 -15.00 21.72 -7.55
CA HIS A 60 -15.31 23.04 -8.09
C HIS A 60 -14.06 23.78 -8.57
N TYR A 61 -12.94 23.63 -7.86
CA TYR A 61 -11.65 24.23 -8.21
C TYR A 61 -10.86 23.45 -9.28
N GLY A 62 -11.50 22.51 -9.99
CA GLY A 62 -10.86 21.75 -11.05
C GLY A 62 -9.87 20.68 -10.57
N LEU A 63 -9.79 20.42 -9.26
CA LEU A 63 -9.00 19.33 -8.68
C LEU A 63 -9.72 17.97 -8.77
N LYS A 64 -10.56 17.79 -9.80
CA LYS A 64 -11.29 16.55 -10.08
C LYS A 64 -10.37 15.48 -10.67
N GLY A 65 -9.54 14.88 -9.84
CA GLY A 65 -8.99 13.55 -10.11
C GLY A 65 -10.10 12.50 -9.97
N ARG A 66 -10.36 11.71 -11.01
CA ARG A 66 -11.46 10.72 -11.10
C ARG A 66 -11.65 9.91 -9.80
N MET A 67 -12.71 10.17 -9.05
CA MET A 67 -13.14 9.33 -7.93
C MET A 67 -14.33 8.47 -8.36
N ALA A 68 -14.19 7.14 -8.26
CA ALA A 68 -15.33 6.23 -8.28
C ALA A 68 -16.21 6.47 -7.04
N PRO A 69 -17.54 6.27 -7.13
CA PRO A 69 -18.41 6.37 -5.96
C PRO A 69 -17.99 5.35 -4.90
N PRO A 70 -18.17 5.67 -3.60
CA PRO A 70 -17.86 4.73 -2.52
C PRO A 70 -18.68 3.46 -2.75
N GLN A 71 -18.02 2.32 -2.96
CA GLN A 71 -18.70 1.03 -2.98
C GLN A 71 -19.16 0.70 -1.55
N ALA A 72 -20.30 1.24 -1.17
CA ALA A 72 -21.02 0.82 0.01
C ALA A 72 -21.72 -0.52 -0.28
N ARG A 73 -21.07 -1.63 0.07
CA ARG A 73 -21.78 -2.87 0.42
C ARG A 73 -20.98 -3.68 1.44
N ILE A 74 -21.03 -3.22 2.69
CA ILE A 74 -20.82 -4.11 3.83
C ILE A 74 -22.15 -4.85 4.00
N GLU A 75 -22.25 -6.08 3.51
CA GLU A 75 -23.30 -6.99 3.96
C GLU A 75 -23.08 -7.27 5.45
N PRO A 76 -24.13 -7.20 6.29
CA PRO A 76 -24.01 -7.59 7.68
C PRO A 76 -23.61 -9.06 7.74
N ALA A 77 -22.47 -9.33 8.38
CA ALA A 77 -22.01 -10.68 8.65
C ALA A 77 -23.13 -11.46 9.33
N GLY A 78 -23.67 -12.47 8.63
CA GLY A 78 -24.61 -13.40 9.22
C GLY A 78 -24.02 -14.05 10.48
N PRO A 79 -24.88 -14.57 11.37
CA PRO A 79 -24.44 -15.19 12.62
C PRO A 79 -23.38 -16.27 12.33
N PRO A 80 -22.30 -16.34 13.13
CA PRO A 80 -21.24 -17.31 12.92
C PRO A 80 -21.84 -18.74 12.96
N PRO A 81 -21.43 -19.63 12.04
CA PRO A 81 -21.85 -21.03 12.11
C PRO A 81 -21.40 -21.63 13.45
N PRO A 82 -22.19 -22.54 14.05
CA PRO A 82 -21.81 -23.21 15.28
C PRO A 82 -20.48 -23.97 15.08
N PRO A 83 -19.65 -24.10 16.13
CA PRO A 83 -18.41 -24.85 16.04
C PRO A 83 -18.71 -26.29 15.66
N VAL A 84 -18.24 -26.71 14.49
CA VAL A 84 -18.20 -28.13 14.12
C VAL A 84 -17.13 -28.77 14.99
N GLU A 85 -17.55 -29.58 15.96
CA GLU A 85 -16.64 -30.49 16.67
C GLU A 85 -16.03 -31.44 15.63
N ALA A 86 -14.80 -31.14 15.20
CA ALA A 86 -13.99 -32.03 14.39
C ALA A 86 -13.59 -33.23 15.26
N THR A 87 -14.47 -34.22 15.35
CA THR A 87 -14.10 -35.57 15.76
C THR A 87 -13.17 -36.13 14.69
N ILE A 88 -11.86 -36.04 14.94
CA ILE A 88 -10.83 -36.73 14.15
C ILE A 88 -10.98 -38.22 14.46
N LEU A 89 -11.80 -38.91 13.69
CA LEU A 89 -11.85 -40.37 13.68
C LEU A 89 -10.69 -40.86 12.80
N ARG A 90 -9.59 -41.28 13.44
CA ARG A 90 -8.55 -42.08 12.80
C ARG A 90 -9.14 -43.44 12.40
N GLY A 91 -9.27 -43.68 11.11
CA GLY A 91 -9.54 -45.00 10.54
C GLY A 91 -9.00 -45.08 9.11
N PRO A 92 -8.26 -46.14 8.74
CA PRO A 92 -7.80 -46.32 7.36
C PRO A 92 -8.88 -47.03 6.55
N GLY A 93 -9.17 -46.51 5.36
CA GLY A 93 -9.92 -47.26 4.33
C GLY A 93 -11.12 -46.51 3.77
N LEU A 94 -11.00 -46.17 2.48
CA LEU A 94 -12.03 -46.14 1.42
C LEU A 94 -13.43 -45.61 1.79
N LEU A 95 -13.89 -44.57 1.07
CA LEU A 95 -14.84 -44.74 -0.03
C LEU A 95 -15.11 -43.40 -0.75
N GLN A 96 -15.25 -43.50 -2.07
CA GLN A 96 -15.80 -42.48 -2.97
C GLN A 96 -17.24 -42.12 -2.58
N THR A 97 -17.66 -40.89 -2.88
CA THR A 97 -19.02 -40.62 -3.37
C THR A 97 -18.99 -39.43 -4.31
N THR A 98 -19.32 -39.75 -5.56
CA THR A 98 -19.66 -38.85 -6.65
C THR A 98 -21.07 -38.30 -6.41
N LEU A 99 -21.30 -37.00 -6.65
CA LEU A 99 -22.64 -36.50 -6.96
C LEU A 99 -22.55 -35.25 -7.85
N ILE A 100 -22.89 -35.46 -9.12
CA ILE A 100 -23.23 -34.53 -10.21
C ILE A 100 -24.53 -35.15 -10.81
N PRO A 101 -25.48 -34.45 -11.48
CA PRO A 101 -25.76 -33.01 -11.72
C PRO A 101 -27.22 -32.59 -11.39
N GLY A 102 -27.54 -31.31 -11.55
CA GLY A 102 -28.91 -30.82 -11.78
C GLY A 102 -28.91 -29.59 -12.68
N MET A 103 -29.37 -29.76 -13.93
CA MET A 103 -29.58 -28.74 -14.96
C MET A 103 -30.86 -27.92 -14.72
N ALA A 104 -30.81 -26.64 -15.09
CA ALA A 104 -31.83 -25.87 -15.83
C ALA A 104 -31.10 -24.57 -16.26
N ASP A 105 -30.84 -24.31 -17.55
CA ASP A 105 -31.76 -23.75 -18.56
C ASP A 105 -32.40 -22.46 -18.00
N GLU A 106 -32.18 -21.26 -18.54
CA GLU A 106 -32.44 -20.79 -19.91
C GLU A 106 -31.85 -19.36 -20.09
N ASP A 107 -31.35 -19.09 -21.32
CA ASP A 107 -31.55 -17.91 -22.20
C ASP A 107 -31.64 -16.49 -21.60
N ALA A 108 -31.13 -15.38 -22.14
CA ALA A 108 -30.58 -14.90 -23.42
C ALA A 108 -29.73 -13.65 -23.04
N ASP A 109 -28.80 -13.08 -23.79
CA ASP A 109 -28.93 -12.55 -25.14
C ASP A 109 -27.51 -12.15 -25.60
N ALA A 110 -27.22 -12.41 -26.86
CA ALA A 110 -25.97 -12.08 -27.51
C ALA A 110 -26.08 -10.69 -28.15
N GLU A 111 -25.18 -9.77 -27.78
CA GLU A 111 -24.88 -8.61 -28.62
C GLU A 111 -23.40 -8.69 -29.02
N ALA A 112 -23.23 -8.93 -30.30
CA ALA A 112 -21.98 -8.96 -31.03
C ALA A 112 -21.44 -7.54 -31.20
N ALA A 113 -20.15 -7.34 -30.93
CA ALA A 113 -19.41 -6.19 -31.44
C ALA A 113 -17.98 -6.63 -31.79
N GLU A 114 -17.84 -6.90 -33.09
CA GLU A 114 -16.68 -6.79 -33.98
C GLU A 114 -15.27 -6.71 -33.35
N ALA A 115 -14.49 -7.75 -33.63
CA ALA A 115 -13.04 -7.68 -33.65
C ALA A 115 -12.58 -6.94 -34.92
N PRO A 116 -11.63 -6.00 -34.85
CA PRO A 116 -10.84 -5.63 -36.00
C PRO A 116 -9.70 -6.65 -36.19
N ASP A 117 -9.75 -7.37 -37.30
CA ASP A 117 -8.59 -7.88 -38.02
C ASP A 117 -7.61 -6.72 -38.27
N ASP A 118 -6.37 -6.85 -37.81
CA ASP A 118 -5.28 -6.04 -38.35
C ASP A 118 -4.00 -6.87 -38.48
N ASP A 119 -3.28 -6.53 -39.53
CA ASP A 119 -2.59 -7.44 -40.43
C ASP A 119 -1.25 -7.99 -39.93
N LEU A 120 -0.91 -9.12 -40.55
CA LEU A 120 0.40 -9.74 -40.62
C LEU A 120 1.44 -8.79 -41.24
N GLU A 121 2.56 -8.56 -40.56
CA GLU A 121 3.85 -8.36 -41.23
C GLU A 121 4.91 -9.31 -40.65
N GLU A 122 5.02 -10.48 -41.28
CA GLU A 122 6.22 -11.30 -41.27
C GLU A 122 7.29 -10.65 -42.17
N HIS A 123 8.48 -10.40 -41.64
CA HIS A 123 9.68 -10.25 -42.48
C HIS A 123 10.91 -10.94 -41.84
N PRO A 124 11.86 -11.40 -42.68
CA PRO A 124 12.51 -12.70 -42.49
C PRO A 124 13.91 -12.66 -41.87
N ALA A 125 14.36 -13.88 -41.55
CA ALA A 125 15.68 -14.29 -41.13
C ALA A 125 16.85 -13.72 -41.96
N GLY A 126 17.90 -13.30 -41.25
CA GLY A 126 19.24 -13.09 -41.78
C GLY A 126 20.25 -13.87 -40.93
N ALA A 127 20.68 -15.01 -41.47
CA ALA A 127 21.72 -15.88 -40.94
C ALA A 127 23.12 -15.40 -41.32
N ALA A 128 24.09 -15.54 -40.41
CA ALA A 128 25.50 -15.89 -40.62
C ALA A 128 26.27 -15.56 -39.33
N ALA A 129 27.26 -16.29 -38.84
CA ALA A 129 27.82 -17.61 -39.06
C ALA A 129 28.85 -17.79 -37.92
N ALA A 130 28.93 -18.97 -37.31
CA ALA A 130 30.05 -19.36 -36.45
C ALA A 130 31.34 -19.52 -37.28
N PRO A 131 32.55 -19.54 -36.67
CA PRO A 131 33.01 -20.76 -35.98
C PRO A 131 33.87 -20.55 -34.72
N ALA A 132 33.89 -21.59 -33.88
CA ALA A 132 34.81 -21.85 -32.77
C ALA A 132 36.27 -22.11 -33.29
N PRO A 133 37.33 -22.26 -32.46
CA PRO A 133 37.45 -23.40 -31.53
C PRO A 133 38.20 -23.18 -30.19
N ALA A 134 37.89 -24.09 -29.27
CA ALA A 134 38.73 -24.76 -28.27
C ALA A 134 40.08 -24.16 -27.84
N THR A 135 40.29 -24.10 -26.51
CA THR A 135 41.43 -24.78 -25.86
C THR A 135 41.25 -24.85 -24.34
N ALA A 136 40.97 -26.05 -23.83
CA ALA A 136 41.45 -26.46 -22.50
C ALA A 136 42.91 -26.93 -22.66
N PRO A 137 43.73 -26.79 -21.63
CA PRO A 137 44.30 -28.03 -21.11
C PRO A 137 44.21 -28.15 -19.60
N GLU A 138 44.11 -29.41 -19.22
CA GLU A 138 44.28 -29.98 -17.89
C GLU A 138 45.55 -29.47 -17.19
N GLY A 139 45.43 -29.22 -15.90
CA GLY A 139 46.54 -28.96 -14.99
C GLY A 139 46.22 -29.60 -13.65
N ILE A 140 46.32 -30.93 -13.60
CA ILE A 140 46.37 -31.70 -12.36
C ILE A 140 47.79 -31.53 -11.82
N GLU A 141 48.00 -30.57 -10.92
CA GLU A 141 49.12 -30.63 -9.98
C GLU A 141 48.61 -30.65 -8.55
N GLN A 142 48.53 -31.89 -8.09
CA GLN A 142 48.46 -32.35 -6.73
C GLN A 142 49.61 -31.75 -5.90
N PHE A 143 49.34 -30.64 -5.19
CA PHE A 143 50.15 -30.24 -4.05
C PHE A 143 49.43 -30.59 -2.76
N ILE A 144 49.90 -31.69 -2.18
CA ILE A 144 49.70 -32.09 -0.80
C ILE A 144 50.17 -30.92 0.09
N ARG A 145 49.23 -30.20 0.72
CA ARG A 145 49.51 -29.31 1.84
C ARG A 145 48.55 -29.61 2.99
N ALA A 146 49.14 -29.62 4.18
CA ALA A 146 48.61 -30.09 5.46
C ALA A 146 47.20 -29.54 5.83
N PRO A 147 46.44 -30.25 6.69
CA PRO A 147 45.14 -29.77 7.14
C PRO A 147 45.30 -28.46 7.93
N GLU A 148 44.78 -27.37 7.35
CA GLU A 148 44.56 -26.11 8.05
C GLU A 148 43.44 -26.27 9.10
N PRO A 149 43.52 -25.56 10.23
CA PRO A 149 42.64 -25.77 11.37
C PRO A 149 41.19 -25.44 11.03
N VAL A 150 40.27 -26.26 11.54
CA VAL A 150 38.82 -26.07 11.46
C VAL A 150 38.46 -24.69 12.03
N VAL A 151 38.24 -23.71 11.16
CA VAL A 151 37.60 -22.45 11.52
C VAL A 151 36.10 -22.73 11.64
N ARG A 152 35.62 -22.57 12.87
CA ARG A 152 34.23 -22.68 13.30
C ARG A 152 33.40 -21.56 12.62
N PRO A 153 32.10 -21.76 12.34
CA PRO A 153 31.35 -21.01 11.32
C PRO A 153 31.36 -19.49 11.55
N GLU A 154 31.63 -18.72 10.49
CA GLU A 154 31.28 -17.31 10.46
C GLU A 154 29.75 -17.20 10.45
N GLU A 155 29.24 -16.79 11.61
CA GLU A 155 27.95 -16.15 11.82
C GLU A 155 27.68 -15.13 10.70
N PRO A 156 26.44 -15.01 10.18
CA PRO A 156 26.12 -13.98 9.20
C PRO A 156 26.51 -12.61 9.78
N ALA A 157 27.43 -11.92 9.12
CA ALA A 157 27.90 -10.61 9.53
C ALA A 157 26.69 -9.70 9.84
N GLU A 158 26.58 -9.30 11.11
CA GLU A 158 25.65 -8.27 11.53
C GLU A 158 25.86 -7.05 10.60
N PRO A 159 24.79 -6.46 10.03
CA PRO A 159 24.92 -5.28 9.21
C PRO A 159 25.61 -4.19 10.02
N ALA A 160 26.77 -3.74 9.54
CA ALA A 160 27.57 -2.69 10.16
C ALA A 160 26.68 -1.55 10.67
N GLU A 161 26.69 -1.32 11.99
CA GLU A 161 26.05 -0.20 12.64
C GLU A 161 26.52 1.09 11.96
N ARG A 162 25.61 1.72 11.21
CA ARG A 162 25.83 3.08 10.70
C ARG A 162 25.91 4.04 11.89
N PRO A 163 26.73 5.10 11.79
CA PRO A 163 26.80 6.11 12.84
C PRO A 163 25.40 6.66 13.13
N ALA A 164 25.02 6.65 14.41
CA ALA A 164 23.74 7.14 14.89
C ALA A 164 23.57 8.62 14.51
N THR A 165 22.69 8.87 13.54
CA THR A 165 22.17 10.20 13.27
C THR A 165 21.56 10.75 14.57
N PRO A 166 21.79 12.03 14.95
CA PRO A 166 21.11 12.61 16.10
C PRO A 166 19.59 12.44 15.96
N PRO A 167 18.83 12.30 17.07
CA PRO A 167 17.40 12.07 17.03
C PRO A 167 16.68 13.26 16.40
N GLY A 168 16.53 13.23 15.08
CA GLY A 168 15.58 14.05 14.34
C GLY A 168 14.19 13.44 14.45
N ARG A 169 13.16 14.20 14.07
CA ARG A 169 11.83 13.64 13.81
C ARG A 169 11.96 12.72 12.59
N GLY A 170 12.34 11.47 12.82
CA GLY A 170 12.75 10.55 11.76
C GLY A 170 11.69 10.46 10.68
N LEU A 171 12.10 10.62 9.42
CA LEU A 171 11.24 10.46 8.26
C LEU A 171 11.16 8.98 7.89
N LEU A 172 10.03 8.57 7.31
CA LEU A 172 9.92 7.23 6.73
C LEU A 172 10.92 7.07 5.59
N ALA A 173 11.82 6.10 5.72
CA ALA A 173 12.86 5.84 4.74
C ALA A 173 12.49 4.68 3.82
N ARG A 174 11.86 3.62 4.35
CA ARG A 174 11.53 2.42 3.57
C ARG A 174 10.33 1.68 4.14
N VAL A 175 9.58 1.05 3.24
CA VAL A 175 8.59 0.02 3.57
C VAL A 175 8.96 -1.24 2.81
N ARG A 176 8.87 -2.40 3.47
CA ARG A 176 9.06 -3.71 2.86
C ARG A 176 7.83 -4.55 3.15
N VAL A 177 7.32 -5.22 2.14
CA VAL A 177 6.22 -6.17 2.26
C VAL A 177 6.77 -7.54 1.88
N GLN A 178 6.72 -8.48 2.81
CA GLN A 178 7.15 -9.86 2.61
C GLN A 178 5.98 -10.79 2.89
N GLU A 179 5.62 -11.61 1.91
CA GLU A 179 4.63 -12.67 2.08
C GLU A 179 5.36 -13.96 2.47
N ASP A 180 4.90 -14.59 3.55
CA ASP A 180 5.38 -15.86 4.06
C ASP A 180 4.20 -16.82 4.29
N ARG A 181 4.50 -18.03 4.79
CA ARG A 181 3.49 -19.08 5.03
C ARG A 181 2.53 -18.73 6.17
N ASP A 182 2.92 -17.81 7.04
CA ASP A 182 2.17 -17.35 8.21
C ASP A 182 1.36 -16.08 7.91
N GLY A 183 1.56 -15.44 6.74
CA GLY A 183 0.83 -14.25 6.30
C GLY A 183 1.73 -13.22 5.64
N VAL A 184 1.39 -11.94 5.80
CA VAL A 184 2.20 -10.83 5.25
C VAL A 184 2.89 -10.09 6.38
N ALA A 185 4.22 -10.04 6.36
CA ALA A 185 5.03 -9.18 7.21
C ALA A 185 5.32 -7.86 6.51
N VAL A 186 4.93 -6.76 7.15
CA VAL A 186 5.25 -5.39 6.74
C VAL A 186 6.31 -4.84 7.69
N THR A 187 7.46 -4.45 7.15
CA THR A 187 8.54 -3.79 7.89
C THR A 187 8.65 -2.34 7.43
N VAL A 188 8.58 -1.41 8.37
CA VAL A 188 8.75 0.03 8.15
C VAL A 188 10.06 0.45 8.80
N ASP A 189 10.92 1.12 8.02
CA ASP A 189 12.20 1.67 8.43
C ASP A 189 12.15 3.21 8.37
N THR A 190 12.69 3.89 9.38
CA THR A 190 12.93 5.35 9.36
C THR A 190 14.40 5.68 9.11
N ASP A 191 14.65 6.92 8.70
CA ASP A 191 16.01 7.45 8.45
C ASP A 191 16.88 7.53 9.71
N ASP A 192 16.25 7.59 10.89
CA ASP A 192 16.88 7.52 12.21
C ASP A 192 17.23 6.08 12.65
N GLY A 193 16.95 5.08 11.80
CA GLY A 193 17.30 3.67 12.03
C GLY A 193 16.26 2.88 12.81
N ARG A 194 15.15 3.47 13.25
CA ARG A 194 14.07 2.69 13.88
C ARG A 194 13.41 1.78 12.86
N THR A 195 13.07 0.59 13.32
CA THR A 195 12.44 -0.45 12.49
C THR A 195 11.26 -1.03 13.25
N VAL A 196 10.10 -1.11 12.60
CA VAL A 196 8.90 -1.75 13.13
C VAL A 196 8.41 -2.79 12.15
N THR A 197 8.11 -3.99 12.64
CA THR A 197 7.48 -5.05 11.83
C THR A 197 6.10 -5.39 12.37
N ARG A 198 5.13 -5.54 11.45
CA ARG A 198 3.77 -5.97 11.73
C ARG A 198 3.34 -7.08 10.80
N ARG A 199 2.57 -8.03 11.32
CA ARG A 199 1.94 -9.09 10.53
C ARG A 199 0.50 -8.70 10.21
N GLY A 200 0.13 -8.93 8.96
CA GLY A 200 -1.22 -8.76 8.43
C GLY A 200 -1.69 -10.03 7.73
N ARG A 201 -2.98 -10.03 7.37
CA ARG A 201 -3.57 -11.09 6.55
C ARG A 201 -2.98 -11.06 5.13
N PRO A 202 -2.91 -12.20 4.41
CA PRO A 202 -2.48 -12.26 3.02
C PRO A 202 -3.57 -11.73 2.07
N SER A 203 -3.87 -10.45 2.21
CA SER A 203 -4.82 -9.70 1.39
C SER A 203 -4.37 -8.25 1.30
N ASP A 204 -4.79 -7.54 0.25
CA ASP A 204 -4.50 -6.11 0.10
C ASP A 204 -4.96 -5.30 1.34
N ALA A 205 -6.15 -5.58 1.86
CA ALA A 205 -6.64 -4.97 3.10
C ALA A 205 -5.73 -5.30 4.32
N GLY A 206 -5.28 -6.55 4.44
CA GLY A 206 -4.38 -6.97 5.51
C GLY A 206 -3.00 -6.29 5.44
N VAL A 207 -2.47 -6.07 4.23
CA VAL A 207 -1.24 -5.29 4.01
C VAL A 207 -1.46 -3.84 4.45
N ARG A 208 -2.56 -3.21 4.04
CA ARG A 208 -2.89 -1.82 4.40
C ARG A 208 -3.03 -1.66 5.91
N GLU A 209 -3.76 -2.55 6.58
CA GLU A 209 -3.89 -2.60 8.04
C GLU A 209 -2.51 -2.74 8.72
N ALA A 210 -1.66 -3.65 8.25
CA ALA A 210 -0.33 -3.87 8.81
C ALA A 210 0.60 -2.67 8.64
N VAL A 211 0.56 -1.98 7.49
CA VAL A 211 1.30 -0.73 7.25
C VAL A 211 0.88 0.34 8.26
N VAL A 212 -0.42 0.59 8.40
CA VAL A 212 -0.95 1.61 9.33
C VAL A 212 -0.62 1.25 10.78
N ALA A 213 -0.72 -0.02 11.15
CA ALA A 213 -0.36 -0.46 12.49
C ALA A 213 1.14 -0.27 12.80
N ALA A 214 2.01 -0.52 11.82
CA ALA A 214 3.46 -0.32 11.96
C ALA A 214 3.80 1.17 12.10
N VAL A 215 3.18 2.02 11.27
CA VAL A 215 3.34 3.48 11.32
C VAL A 215 2.79 4.07 12.63
N GLY A 216 1.66 3.56 13.11
CA GLY A 216 1.08 3.92 14.40
C GLY A 216 2.02 3.66 15.56
N GLU A 217 2.55 2.43 15.66
CA GLU A 217 3.53 2.09 16.69
C GLU A 217 4.79 2.96 16.59
N MET A 218 5.30 3.18 15.37
CA MET A 218 6.48 4.02 15.16
C MET A 218 6.25 5.49 15.51
N SER A 219 5.00 5.95 15.42
CA SER A 219 4.53 7.26 15.87
C SER A 219 4.18 7.29 17.37
N GLY A 220 4.38 6.19 18.09
CA GLY A 220 4.08 6.08 19.52
C GLY A 220 2.59 6.05 19.85
N ASP A 221 1.73 5.81 18.86
CA ASP A 221 0.29 5.72 19.06
C ASP A 221 -0.09 4.28 19.44
N GLN A 222 -0.54 4.10 20.68
CA GLN A 222 -0.91 2.80 21.23
C GLN A 222 -2.25 2.90 21.97
N PRO A 223 -3.27 2.08 21.60
CA PRO A 223 -3.23 1.08 20.52
C PRO A 223 -3.09 1.71 19.13
N PRO A 224 -2.66 0.93 18.10
CA PRO A 224 -2.49 1.44 16.76
C PRO A 224 -3.81 2.02 16.20
N PRO A 225 -3.74 3.06 15.35
CA PRO A 225 -4.93 3.69 14.79
C PRO A 225 -5.65 2.72 13.84
N VAL A 226 -6.97 2.86 13.77
CA VAL A 226 -7.83 2.09 12.87
C VAL A 226 -7.85 2.78 11.51
N LEU A 227 -7.55 2.02 10.46
CA LEU A 227 -7.69 2.48 9.09
C LEU A 227 -9.17 2.38 8.68
N LEU A 228 -9.81 3.53 8.45
CA LEU A 228 -11.23 3.58 8.07
C LEU A 228 -11.44 3.62 6.57
N ALA A 229 -10.62 4.40 5.86
CA ALA A 229 -10.71 4.53 4.41
C ALA A 229 -9.33 4.74 3.78
N VAL A 230 -9.19 4.25 2.56
CA VAL A 230 -8.07 4.54 1.65
C VAL A 230 -8.68 4.87 0.32
N GLU A 231 -8.40 6.06 -0.16
CA GLU A 231 -8.85 6.55 -1.44
C GLU A 231 -7.65 6.82 -2.33
N GLU A 232 -7.76 6.48 -3.61
CA GLU A 232 -6.74 6.76 -4.62
C GLU A 232 -7.28 7.77 -5.63
N HIS A 233 -6.45 8.75 -5.97
CA HIS A 233 -6.81 9.86 -6.84
C HIS A 233 -5.73 10.09 -7.89
N GLU A 234 -6.15 10.33 -9.13
CA GLU A 234 -5.28 10.84 -10.18
C GLU A 234 -5.09 12.35 -9.99
N LEU A 235 -3.86 12.82 -9.83
CA LEU A 235 -3.49 14.23 -9.73
C LEU A 235 -2.47 14.56 -10.84
N GLY A 236 -2.98 15.00 -11.99
CA GLY A 236 -2.16 15.17 -13.19
C GLY A 236 -1.61 13.82 -13.67
N ASP A 237 -0.28 13.74 -13.81
CA ASP A 237 0.42 12.51 -14.21
C ASP A 237 0.82 11.62 -13.01
N HIS A 238 0.31 11.92 -11.82
CA HIS A 238 0.63 11.21 -10.59
C HIS A 238 -0.61 10.61 -9.95
N ASN A 239 -0.44 9.48 -9.26
CA ASN A 239 -1.48 8.99 -8.36
C ASN A 239 -1.20 9.48 -6.94
N MET A 240 -2.23 9.72 -6.16
CA MET A 240 -2.18 10.13 -4.77
C MET A 240 -3.03 9.18 -3.95
N VAL A 241 -2.53 8.77 -2.78
CA VAL A 241 -3.31 8.02 -1.80
C VAL A 241 -3.69 8.93 -0.65
N THR A 242 -4.96 8.92 -0.27
CA THR A 242 -5.49 9.59 0.91
C THR A 242 -5.95 8.54 1.91
N VAL A 243 -5.59 8.69 3.18
CA VAL A 243 -5.99 7.79 4.27
C VAL A 243 -6.80 8.55 5.31
N LEU A 244 -7.83 7.89 5.83
CA LEU A 244 -8.57 8.32 7.01
C LEU A 244 -8.29 7.35 8.15
N LEU A 245 -7.71 7.86 9.23
CA LEU A 245 -7.36 7.12 10.42
C LEU A 245 -8.22 7.57 11.60
N GLN A 246 -8.62 6.63 12.44
CA GLN A 246 -9.18 6.91 13.76
C GLN A 246 -8.22 6.46 14.85
N ARG A 247 -7.83 7.38 15.72
CA ARG A 247 -6.99 7.07 16.88
C ARG A 247 -7.83 6.52 18.03
N HIS A 248 -7.16 5.97 19.03
CA HIS A 248 -7.80 5.36 20.19
C HIS A 248 -8.58 6.32 21.08
N ASP A 249 -8.29 7.63 20.98
CA ASP A 249 -9.03 8.71 21.63
C ASP A 249 -10.32 9.09 20.86
N GLY A 250 -10.60 8.42 19.74
CA GLY A 250 -11.74 8.69 18.86
C GLY A 250 -11.50 9.81 17.86
N SER A 251 -10.34 10.48 17.89
CA SER A 251 -10.01 11.54 16.95
C SER A 251 -9.72 11.01 15.55
N PHE A 252 -10.12 11.78 14.54
CA PHE A 252 -9.92 11.45 13.13
C PHE A 252 -8.77 12.25 12.54
N HIS A 253 -7.93 11.57 11.76
CA HIS A 253 -6.77 12.16 11.10
C HIS A 253 -6.75 11.77 9.64
N VAL A 254 -6.48 12.74 8.78
CA VAL A 254 -6.37 12.53 7.34
C VAL A 254 -4.95 12.85 6.91
N GLY A 255 -4.40 11.99 6.05
CA GLY A 255 -3.11 12.23 5.43
C GLY A 255 -3.13 11.80 3.98
N SER A 256 -2.30 12.44 3.17
CA SER A 256 -2.16 12.11 1.76
C SER A 256 -0.70 12.02 1.36
N ALA A 257 -0.42 11.25 0.31
CA ALA A 257 0.91 11.13 -0.27
C ALA A 257 0.83 10.73 -1.74
N LEU A 258 1.74 11.25 -2.56
CA LEU A 258 1.91 10.79 -3.93
C LEU A 258 2.42 9.35 -3.98
N ILE A 259 1.82 8.56 -4.85
CA ILE A 259 2.23 7.22 -5.20
C ILE A 259 3.40 7.33 -6.19
N GLY A 260 4.61 7.10 -5.67
CA GLY A 260 5.82 6.95 -6.46
C GLY A 260 5.96 5.50 -6.96
N ALA A 261 7.08 4.85 -6.60
CA ALA A 261 7.37 3.49 -7.04
C ALA A 261 6.43 2.42 -6.45
N GLU A 262 5.99 2.58 -5.19
CA GLU A 262 5.16 1.58 -4.51
C GLU A 262 4.04 2.19 -3.67
N LYS A 263 2.84 1.61 -3.80
CA LYS A 263 1.62 2.01 -3.08
C LYS A 263 1.76 1.83 -1.56
N ALA A 264 2.40 0.76 -1.09
CA ALA A 264 2.60 0.52 0.35
C ALA A 264 3.44 1.63 1.00
N PHE A 265 4.46 2.12 0.29
CA PHE A 265 5.28 3.23 0.75
C PHE A 265 4.50 4.55 0.80
N ALA A 266 3.69 4.83 -0.24
CA ALA A 266 2.83 6.00 -0.28
C ALA A 266 1.78 5.97 0.84
N LEU A 267 1.16 4.81 1.09
CA LEU A 267 0.22 4.61 2.18
C LEU A 267 0.87 4.88 3.55
N ALA A 268 2.08 4.35 3.78
CA ALA A 268 2.81 4.59 5.01
C ALA A 268 3.11 6.08 5.21
N ARG A 269 3.52 6.77 4.13
CA ARG A 269 3.72 8.23 4.13
C ARG A 269 2.46 8.99 4.45
N ALA A 270 1.34 8.63 3.85
CA ALA A 270 0.04 9.26 4.12
C ALA A 270 -0.35 9.06 5.59
N ALA A 271 -0.20 7.85 6.12
CA ALA A 271 -0.47 7.56 7.54
C ALA A 271 0.47 8.33 8.48
N TRP A 272 1.76 8.45 8.13
CA TRP A 272 2.73 9.23 8.90
C TRP A 272 2.37 10.72 8.90
N ALA A 273 1.98 11.25 7.75
CA ALA A 273 1.53 12.63 7.62
C ALA A 273 0.27 12.88 8.48
N ALA A 274 -0.67 11.93 8.53
CA ALA A 274 -1.86 12.01 9.37
C ALA A 274 -1.49 12.05 10.87
N LEU A 275 -0.61 11.17 11.33
CA LEU A 275 -0.29 11.02 12.76
C LEU A 275 0.70 12.08 13.28
N SER A 276 1.59 12.60 12.44
CA SER A 276 2.58 13.61 12.84
C SER A 276 1.97 15.00 13.07
N GLN A 277 0.78 15.28 12.52
CA GLN A 277 0.06 16.54 12.71
C GLN A 277 -0.66 16.63 14.07
N ALA A 278 -0.85 15.50 14.75
CA ALA A 278 -1.60 15.41 16.00
C ALA A 278 -0.78 15.71 17.28
N ARG A 279 0.47 16.17 17.13
CA ARG A 279 1.41 16.47 18.23
C ARG A 279 1.69 17.95 18.33
#